data_AF-A0A2M8BL71-F1
#
_entry.id   AF-A0A2M8BL71-F1
#
_cell.length_a   1.000
_cell.length_b   1.000
_cell.length_c   1.000
_cell.angle_alpha   90.00
_cell.angle_beta   90.00
_cell.angle_gamma   90.00
#
_symmetry.space_group_name_H-M   'P 1'
#
loop_
_entity.id
_entity.type
_entity.pdbx_description
1 polymer ?
#
loop_
_entity_poly.entity_id
_entity_poly.type
_entity_poly.pdbx_seq_one_letter_code
_entity_poly.pdbx_strand_id
1 'polypeptide(L)'
;MAVSVRMEPLLEKELALAAKRRGISKSQFIIEAVERALGRNNPGELYLKVMQEMGDYKVGPDTASQALELTPHKQAFRDKLAAKHAQDQADYAQLLQARSAGGAA
;
A
#
# COMPACT_ATOMS: atom_id res chain seq x y z
N MET A 1 13.24 9.87 -32.44
CA MET A 1 13.95 9.07 -33.48
C MET A 1 13.53 7.62 -33.32
N ALA A 2 13.22 6.92 -34.42
CA ALA A 2 12.94 5.49 -34.39
C ALA A 2 14.26 4.70 -34.44
N VAL A 3 14.38 3.66 -33.61
CA VAL A 3 15.52 2.75 -33.59
C VAL A 3 15.07 1.39 -34.10
N SER A 4 15.74 0.86 -35.12
CA SER A 4 15.53 -0.51 -35.60
C SER A 4 16.54 -1.44 -34.95
N VAL A 5 16.07 -2.56 -34.42
CA VAL A 5 16.89 -3.58 -33.76
C VAL A 5 16.86 -4.84 -34.59
N ARG A 6 18.04 -5.37 -34.95
CA ARG A 6 18.17 -6.71 -35.54
C ARG A 6 18.50 -7.69 -34.42
N MET A 7 17.70 -8.74 -34.31
CA MET A 7 17.81 -9.75 -33.26
C MET A 7 17.77 -11.15 -33.87
N GLU A 8 18.42 -12.10 -33.19
CA GLU A 8 18.37 -13.51 -33.57
C GLU A 8 16.93 -14.03 -33.54
N PRO A 9 16.50 -14.86 -34.51
CA PRO A 9 15.10 -15.28 -34.63
C PRO A 9 14.55 -16.01 -33.40
N LEU A 10 15.42 -16.70 -32.64
CA LEU A 10 15.01 -17.36 -31.38
C LEU A 10 14.72 -16.33 -30.28
N LEU A 11 15.60 -15.33 -30.13
CA LEU A 11 15.43 -14.26 -29.16
C LEU A 11 14.17 -13.43 -29.45
N GLU A 12 13.83 -13.19 -30.72
CA GLU A 12 12.59 -12.50 -31.07
C GLU A 12 11.34 -13.27 -30.61
N LYS A 13 11.35 -14.60 -30.74
CA LYS A 13 10.23 -15.45 -30.28
C LYS A 13 10.08 -15.40 -28.76
N GLU A 14 11.19 -15.49 -28.03
CA GLU A 14 11.20 -15.38 -26.57
C GLU A 14 10.69 -14.02 -26.10
N LEU A 15 11.13 -12.93 -26.75
CA LEU A 15 10.66 -11.58 -26.49
C LEU A 15 9.16 -11.44 -26.75
N ALA A 16 8.66 -11.96 -27.86
CA ALA A 16 7.24 -11.94 -28.19
C ALA A 16 6.41 -12.69 -27.14
N LEU A 17 6.92 -13.84 -26.66
CA LEU A 17 6.26 -14.64 -25.63
C LEU A 17 6.27 -13.93 -24.28
N ALA A 18 7.38 -13.33 -23.88
CA ALA A 18 7.51 -12.57 -22.64
C ALA A 18 6.60 -11.33 -22.63
N ALA A 19 6.55 -10.59 -23.74
CA ALA A 19 5.65 -9.45 -23.91
C ALA A 19 4.18 -9.90 -23.82
N LYS A 20 3.81 -11.01 -24.49
CA LYS A 20 2.47 -11.59 -24.44
C LYS A 20 2.05 -12.01 -23.03
N ARG A 21 2.95 -12.62 -22.25
CA ARG A 21 2.69 -13.00 -20.84
C ARG A 21 2.37 -11.80 -19.96
N ARG A 22 2.93 -10.63 -20.28
CA ARG A 22 2.71 -9.37 -19.55
C ARG A 22 1.59 -8.52 -20.15
N GLY A 23 0.98 -8.93 -21.26
CA GLY A 23 -0.06 -8.17 -21.95
C GLY A 23 0.44 -6.87 -22.61
N ILE A 24 1.75 -6.76 -22.88
CA ILE A 24 2.37 -5.57 -23.48
C ILE A 24 2.89 -5.85 -24.89
N SER A 25 3.15 -4.80 -25.66
CA SER A 25 3.71 -4.92 -27.02
C SER A 25 5.21 -5.25 -26.99
N LYS A 26 5.73 -5.78 -28.12
CA LYS A 26 7.17 -6.05 -28.28
C LYS A 26 8.03 -4.80 -28.07
N SER A 27 7.59 -3.66 -28.62
CA SER A 27 8.30 -2.38 -28.45
C SER A 27 8.30 -1.90 -27.01
N GLN A 28 7.17 -2.01 -26.31
CA GLN A 28 7.08 -1.61 -24.90
C GLN A 28 7.97 -2.47 -24.00
N PHE A 29 8.03 -3.77 -24.26
CA PHE A 29 8.93 -4.67 -23.54
C PHE A 29 10.41 -4.29 -23.72
N ILE A 30 10.81 -3.91 -24.94
CA ILE A 30 12.19 -3.47 -25.21
C ILE A 30 12.49 -2.16 -24.49
N ILE A 31 11.56 -1.20 -24.51
CA ILE A 31 11.72 0.08 -23.80
C ILE A 31 11.92 -0.16 -22.30
N GLU A 32 11.05 -0.95 -21.67
CA GLU A 32 11.18 -1.26 -20.24
C GLU A 32 12.49 -1.99 -19.90
N ALA A 33 12.93 -2.91 -20.76
CA ALA A 33 14.19 -3.63 -20.57
C ALA A 33 15.40 -2.68 -20.66
N VAL A 34 15.38 -1.74 -21.60
CA VAL A 34 16.42 -0.72 -21.76
C VAL A 34 16.40 0.27 -20.60
N GLU A 35 15.22 0.74 -20.19
CA GLU A 35 15.07 1.61 -19.02
C GLU A 35 15.66 0.92 -17.78
N ARG A 36 15.27 -0.33 -17.53
CA ARG A 36 15.78 -1.13 -16.42
C ARG A 36 17.30 -1.32 -16.51
N ALA A 37 17.85 -1.60 -17.68
CA ALA A 37 19.29 -1.74 -17.88
C ALA A 37 20.06 -0.43 -17.65
N LEU A 38 19.43 0.71 -17.95
CA LEU A 38 19.97 2.05 -17.71
C LEU A 38 19.72 2.55 -16.27
N GLY A 39 19.15 1.72 -15.39
CA GLY A 39 18.83 2.08 -14.01
C GLY A 39 17.64 3.04 -13.86
N ARG A 40 16.91 3.34 -14.95
CA ARG A 40 15.65 4.07 -14.91
C ARG A 40 14.54 3.04 -14.62
N ASN A 41 13.72 3.26 -13.59
CA ASN A 41 12.78 2.26 -13.04
C ASN A 41 13.44 1.13 -12.23
N ASN A 42 14.39 1.48 -11.36
CA ASN A 42 14.84 0.55 -10.33
C ASN A 42 13.66 0.24 -9.37
N PRO A 43 13.14 -1.00 -9.32
CA PRO A 43 11.97 -1.32 -8.50
C PRO A 43 12.22 -1.06 -7.01
N GLY A 44 13.48 -1.15 -6.56
CA GLY A 44 13.86 -0.82 -5.19
C GLY A 44 13.71 0.67 -4.90
N GLU A 45 14.12 1.54 -5.83
CA GLU A 45 13.99 3.00 -5.66
C GLU A 45 12.53 3.46 -5.77
N LEU A 46 11.76 2.86 -6.67
CA LEU A 46 10.31 3.10 -6.74
C LEU A 46 9.61 2.64 -5.47
N TYR A 47 9.99 1.48 -4.92
CA TYR A 47 9.46 0.99 -3.65
C TYR A 47 9.80 1.94 -2.49
N LEU A 48 11.06 2.38 -2.38
CA LEU A 48 11.47 3.36 -1.38
C LEU A 48 10.72 4.68 -1.52
N LYS A 49 10.53 5.17 -2.76
CA LYS A 49 9.77 6.38 -3.05
C LYS A 49 8.30 6.25 -2.66
N VAL A 50 7.66 5.14 -3.01
CA VAL A 50 6.27 4.86 -2.61
C VAL A 50 6.16 4.71 -1.09
N MET A 51 7.12 4.07 -0.43
CA MET A 51 7.13 3.98 1.03
C MET A 51 7.33 5.35 1.69
N GLN A 52 8.13 6.23 1.10
CA GLN A 52 8.28 7.62 1.59
C GLN A 52 6.98 8.41 1.38
N GLU A 53 6.39 8.35 0.18
CA GLU A 53 5.14 9.04 -0.14
C GLU A 53 3.95 8.53 0.70
N MET A 54 3.90 7.22 0.98
CA MET A 54 2.85 6.60 1.80
C MET A 54 3.14 6.66 3.31
N GLY A 55 4.41 6.81 3.70
CA GLY A 55 4.80 7.06 5.09
C GLY A 55 4.30 8.42 5.59
N ASP A 56 4.14 9.38 4.66
CA ASP A 56 3.49 10.66 4.91
C ASP A 56 1.96 10.61 4.83
N TYR A 57 1.35 9.42 4.70
CA TYR A 57 -0.08 9.24 4.99
C TYR A 57 -0.32 9.38 6.50
N LYS A 58 -0.19 10.61 6.98
CA LYS A 58 -0.78 11.04 8.23
C LYS A 58 -2.28 10.99 7.98
N VAL A 59 -2.98 10.05 8.63
CA VAL A 59 -4.40 10.21 8.90
C VAL A 59 -4.52 11.61 9.47
N GLY A 60 -4.98 12.55 8.64
CA GLY A 60 -4.98 13.97 8.99
C GLY A 60 -5.65 14.13 10.35
N PRO A 61 -5.22 15.07 11.20
CA PRO A 61 -5.77 15.23 12.53
C PRO A 61 -7.26 15.54 12.40
N ASP A 62 -8.08 14.49 12.48
CA ASP A 62 -9.51 14.50 12.70
C ASP A 62 -10.18 15.78 12.17
N THR A 63 -9.97 16.12 10.89
CA THR A 63 -10.61 17.31 10.30
C THR A 63 -12.11 17.07 10.09
N ALA A 64 -12.57 15.83 10.31
CA ALA A 64 -13.97 15.49 10.54
C ALA A 64 -14.48 15.89 11.95
N SER A 65 -13.57 16.17 12.89
CA SER A 65 -13.86 16.61 14.26
C SER A 65 -13.75 18.13 14.43
N GLN A 66 -13.34 18.86 13.40
CA GLN A 66 -13.34 20.32 13.40
C GLN A 66 -14.39 20.85 12.40
N ALA A 67 -15.48 21.39 12.96
CA ALA A 67 -16.41 22.34 12.33
C ALA A 67 -17.45 21.84 11.31
N LEU A 68 -17.95 20.61 11.44
CA LEU A 68 -19.34 20.34 11.08
C LEU A 68 -20.14 20.37 12.38
N GLU A 69 -21.15 21.23 12.51
CA GLU A 69 -22.09 21.08 13.62
C GLU A 69 -22.71 19.68 13.51
N LEU A 70 -22.23 18.74 14.33
CA LEU A 70 -22.79 17.40 14.37
C LEU A 70 -24.21 17.55 14.89
N THR A 71 -25.20 17.16 14.09
CA THR A 71 -26.58 17.06 14.54
C THR A 71 -26.63 16.22 15.83
N PRO A 72 -27.55 16.50 16.77
CA PRO A 72 -27.59 15.84 18.08
C PRO A 72 -27.62 14.30 18.00
N HIS A 73 -28.20 13.74 16.93
CA HIS A 73 -28.17 12.31 16.67
C HIS A 73 -26.77 11.75 16.38
N LYS A 74 -25.93 12.49 15.65
CA LYS A 74 -24.55 12.06 15.36
C LYS A 74 -23.67 12.15 16.61
N GLN A 75 -23.92 13.11 17.49
CA GLN A 75 -23.24 13.23 18.79
C GLN A 75 -23.57 12.02 19.68
N ALA A 76 -24.87 11.74 19.87
CA ALA A 76 -25.29 10.58 20.67
C ALA A 76 -24.75 9.24 20.13
N PHE A 77 -24.58 9.11 18.81
CA PHE A 77 -23.98 7.92 18.21
C PHE A 77 -22.47 7.82 18.53
N ARG A 78 -21.73 8.93 18.47
CA ARG A 78 -20.31 8.98 18.85
C ARG A 78 -20.11 8.66 20.32
N ASP A 79 -20.96 9.17 21.20
CA ASP A 79 -20.88 8.91 22.64
C ASP A 79 -21.09 7.42 22.95
N LYS A 80 -22.06 6.78 22.29
CA LYS A 80 -22.27 5.33 22.40
C LYS A 80 -21.07 4.53 21.89
N LEU A 81 -20.49 4.94 20.77
CA LEU A 81 -19.31 4.28 20.22
C LEU A 81 -18.10 4.43 21.15
N ALA A 82 -17.90 5.63 21.72
CA ALA A 82 -16.82 5.90 22.68
C ALA A 82 -17.00 5.08 23.97
N ALA A 83 -18.23 4.99 24.49
CA ALA A 83 -18.54 4.17 25.66
C ALA A 83 -18.26 2.68 25.41
N LYS A 84 -18.68 2.16 24.26
CA LYS A 84 -18.39 0.77 23.88
C LYS A 84 -16.89 0.50 23.76
N HIS A 85 -16.17 1.40 23.11
CA HIS A 85 -14.72 1.27 22.95
C HIS A 85 -13.99 1.29 24.30
N ALA A 86 -14.43 2.12 25.25
CA ALA A 86 -13.87 2.14 26.60
C ALA A 86 -14.11 0.83 27.36
N GLN A 87 -15.28 0.21 27.18
CA GLN A 87 -15.58 -1.12 27.74
C GLN A 87 -14.70 -2.20 27.12
N ASP A 88 -14.62 -2.25 25.79
CA ASP A 88 -13.80 -3.23 25.07
C ASP A 88 -12.31 -3.12 25.49
N GLN A 89 -11.82 -1.88 25.70
CA GLN A 89 -10.46 -1.64 26.19
C GLN A 89 -10.26 -2.12 27.64
N ALA A 90 -11.24 -1.89 28.52
CA ALA A 90 -11.16 -2.35 29.90
C ALA A 90 -11.17 -3.89 29.98
N ASP A 91 -12.05 -4.54 29.21
CA ASP A 91 -12.15 -6.00 29.13
C ASP A 91 -10.84 -6.60 28.58
N TYR A 92 -10.27 -5.98 27.54
CA TYR A 92 -8.98 -6.39 27.00
C TYR A 92 -7.85 -6.25 28.02
N ALA A 93 -7.82 -5.15 28.78
CA ALA A 93 -6.84 -4.93 29.84
C ALA A 93 -6.96 -5.98 30.96
N GLN A 94 -8.19 -6.34 31.35
CA GLN A 94 -8.42 -7.41 32.32
C GLN A 94 -7.93 -8.76 31.82
N LEU A 95 -8.17 -9.09 30.54
CA LEU A 95 -7.70 -10.34 29.93
C LEU A 95 -6.17 -10.40 29.90
N LEU A 96 -5.50 -9.29 29.59
CA LEU A 96 -4.04 -9.19 29.66
C LEU A 96 -3.51 -9.41 31.08
N GLN A 97 -4.17 -8.85 32.09
CA GLN A 97 -3.78 -9.04 33.50
C GLN A 97 -4.01 -10.48 33.99
N ALA A 98 -5.12 -11.11 33.59
CA ALA A 98 -5.37 -12.51 33.90
C ALA A 98 -4.33 -13.43 33.23
N ARG A 99 -3.90 -13.10 32.00
CA ARG A 99 -2.87 -13.84 31.28
C ARG A 99 -1.49 -13.68 31.91
N SER A 100 -1.14 -12.49 32.41
CA SER A 100 0.14 -12.30 33.10
C SER A 100 0.16 -12.95 34.49
N ALA A 101 -0.97 -12.97 35.21
CA ALA A 101 -1.09 -13.65 36.50
C ALA A 101 -1.11 -15.19 36.37
N GLY A 102 -1.74 -15.73 35.33
CA GLY A 102 -1.78 -17.18 35.05
C GLY A 102 -0.51 -17.76 34.41
N GLY A 103 0.46 -16.92 34.04
CA GLY A 103 1.75 -17.32 33.47
C GLY A 103 2.89 -17.43 34.49
N ALA A 104 2.61 -17.26 35.79
CA ALA A 104 3.59 -17.28 36.88
C ALA A 104 3.39 -18.47 37.85
N ALA A 105 2.97 -19.63 37.34
CA ALA A 105 2.90 -20.90 38.07
C ALA A 105 3.78 -21.95 37.40
#